data_AF-A0ABD3Q4L7-F1
#
_entry.id   AF-A0ABD3Q4L7-F1
#
_cell.length_a   1.000
_cell.length_b   1.000
_cell.length_c   1.000
_cell.angle_alpha   90.00
_cell.angle_beta   90.00
_cell.angle_gamma   90.00
#
_symmetry.space_group_name_H-M   'P 1'
#
loop_
_entity.id
_entity.type
_entity.pdbx_description
1 polymer ?
#
loop_
_entity_poly.entity_id
_entity_poly.type
_entity_poly.pdbx_seq_one_letter_code
_entity_poly.pdbx_strand_id
1 'polypeptide(L)'
;MESNLFGLSSVRSLRGGGGGGSGGSSGYSGGAGSSYGSSSCNGDCEGTGYEWLLLIVGTVLSMFFGCFYYYYYYYKKKADTEAAIVKDMDFEAAVSEARRNIAYASSSPSSCDVRHQTYSGIFDSKYSDRGKTLTAVLTLRLVDGGTGGYEIRGEGSDADGTTKVTDGFIAYDGSGWWLEETCSGKDTGLKVLSKGTFDFANNTFSGSWRSSSKYQGNYVSVRGRNVTKTMAPINENACNGNDALKFEAGRNLPIAIPIEMTPVVVKP
;
A
#
# COMPACT_ATOMS: atom_id res chain seq x y z
N MET A 1 36.78 11.98 21.53
CA MET A 1 36.50 11.71 20.11
C MET A 1 35.18 12.35 19.79
N GLU A 2 35.24 13.32 18.90
CA GLU A 2 34.22 14.36 18.68
C GLU A 2 32.97 13.80 18.00
N SER A 3 31.81 14.12 18.58
CA SER A 3 30.49 13.85 18.03
C SER A 3 30.12 14.94 17.03
N ASN A 4 30.14 14.61 15.74
CA ASN A 4 29.64 15.48 14.69
C ASN A 4 28.10 15.50 14.69
N LEU A 5 27.56 16.65 15.08
CA LEU A 5 26.20 17.09 14.78
C LEU A 5 26.04 17.23 13.25
N PHE A 6 25.06 16.55 12.67
CA PHE A 6 24.50 16.94 11.38
C PHE A 6 23.08 17.47 11.58
N GLY A 7 22.94 18.77 11.29
CA GLY A 7 21.68 19.51 11.30
C GLY A 7 20.77 19.07 10.17
N LEU A 8 19.49 18.92 10.50
CA LEU A 8 18.42 18.74 9.53
C LEU A 8 17.91 20.10 9.10
N SER A 9 18.00 20.34 7.79
CA SER A 9 17.52 21.53 7.10
C SER A 9 15.99 21.50 6.96
N SER A 10 15.43 22.68 7.19
CA SER A 10 14.02 23.04 7.01
C SER A 10 13.61 22.91 5.54
N VAL A 11 12.56 22.13 5.26
CA VAL A 11 11.91 22.08 3.94
C VAL A 11 10.55 22.78 4.03
N ARG A 12 10.45 23.89 3.30
CA ARG A 12 9.23 24.67 3.08
C ARG A 12 8.18 23.82 2.38
N SER A 13 6.99 23.76 2.98
CA SER A 13 5.76 23.28 2.35
C SER A 13 5.26 24.30 1.32
N LEU A 14 5.28 23.94 0.04
CA LEU A 14 4.59 24.67 -1.02
C LEU A 14 3.20 24.05 -1.23
N ARG A 15 2.20 24.85 -0.86
CA ARG A 15 0.76 24.59 -0.98
C ARG A 15 0.35 24.74 -2.44
N GLY A 16 0.32 23.63 -3.19
CA GLY A 16 -0.27 23.58 -4.53
C GLY A 16 -1.74 23.19 -4.46
N GLY A 17 -2.65 24.16 -4.62
CA GLY A 17 -4.08 23.93 -4.73
C GLY A 17 -4.45 23.33 -6.09
N GLY A 18 -5.11 22.18 -6.08
CA GLY A 18 -5.59 21.48 -7.27
C GLY A 18 -6.78 22.18 -7.92
N GLY A 19 -6.73 22.31 -9.25
CA GLY A 19 -7.85 22.71 -10.08
C GLY A 19 -8.83 21.55 -10.26
N GLY A 20 -10.12 21.82 -10.02
CA GLY A 20 -11.22 20.92 -10.33
C GLY A 20 -11.49 20.91 -11.82
N GLY A 21 -11.46 19.71 -12.42
CA GLY A 21 -12.00 19.45 -13.74
C GLY A 21 -13.37 18.79 -13.60
N SER A 22 -14.42 19.50 -13.99
CA SER A 22 -15.77 18.96 -14.14
C SER A 22 -15.97 18.56 -15.59
N GLY A 23 -16.24 17.26 -15.79
CA GLY A 23 -16.55 16.66 -17.08
C GLY A 23 -17.88 17.17 -17.66
N GLY A 24 -17.97 17.06 -18.97
CA GLY A 24 -19.02 17.69 -19.77
C GLY A 24 -20.38 16.99 -19.73
N SER A 25 -21.33 17.64 -20.39
CA SER A 25 -22.53 17.00 -20.92
C SER A 25 -22.77 17.52 -22.33
N SER A 26 -22.96 16.54 -23.21
CA SER A 26 -23.33 16.63 -24.61
C SER A 26 -24.72 17.22 -24.78
N GLY A 27 -24.85 18.24 -25.65
CA GLY A 27 -26.12 18.75 -26.14
C GLY A 27 -26.08 18.88 -27.66
N TYR A 28 -26.48 17.82 -28.37
CA TYR A 28 -26.91 17.92 -29.75
C TYR A 28 -28.36 18.41 -29.75
N SER A 29 -28.61 19.58 -30.34
CA SER A 29 -29.96 19.97 -30.74
C SER A 29 -29.86 20.62 -32.12
N GLY A 30 -30.55 19.99 -33.07
CA GLY A 30 -30.71 20.50 -34.42
C GLY A 30 -31.63 21.72 -34.45
N GLY A 31 -31.41 22.57 -35.43
CA GLY A 31 -32.25 23.74 -35.68
C GLY A 31 -32.01 24.23 -37.10
N ALA A 32 -32.94 23.88 -37.99
CA ALA A 32 -33.04 24.38 -39.34
C ALA A 32 -33.23 25.90 -39.35
N GLY A 33 -32.72 26.57 -40.38
CA GLY A 33 -32.91 28.00 -40.58
C GLY A 33 -32.36 28.48 -41.92
N SER A 34 -33.07 28.16 -43.00
CA SER A 34 -32.92 28.82 -44.30
C SER A 34 -33.15 30.32 -44.17
N SER A 35 -32.23 31.14 -44.68
CA SER A 35 -32.53 32.51 -45.09
C SER A 35 -31.63 32.90 -46.25
N TYR A 36 -32.17 32.74 -47.46
CA TYR A 36 -31.67 33.38 -48.68
C TYR A 36 -31.97 34.88 -48.59
N GLY A 37 -30.99 35.65 -48.15
CA GLY A 37 -31.01 37.11 -48.17
C GLY A 37 -30.07 37.64 -49.25
N SER A 38 -30.62 37.90 -50.43
CA SER A 38 -29.94 38.57 -51.54
C SER A 38 -29.76 40.06 -51.21
N SER A 39 -28.58 40.49 -50.77
CA SER A 39 -28.23 41.92 -50.75
C SER A 39 -27.19 42.20 -51.82
N SER A 40 -27.66 42.85 -52.89
CA SER A 40 -26.84 43.51 -53.90
C SER A 40 -26.09 44.68 -53.27
N CYS A 41 -24.77 44.59 -53.26
CA CYS A 41 -23.88 45.74 -53.06
C CYS A 41 -22.95 45.81 -54.27
N ASN A 42 -23.34 46.68 -55.21
CA ASN A 42 -22.42 47.34 -56.14
C ASN A 42 -21.57 48.31 -55.31
N GLY A 43 -20.27 48.08 -55.23
CA GLY A 43 -19.34 48.96 -54.52
C GLY A 43 -17.91 48.45 -54.63
N ASP A 44 -17.21 49.02 -55.61
CA ASP A 44 -15.77 49.24 -55.67
C ASP A 44 -14.83 48.03 -55.46
N CYS A 45 -14.40 47.50 -56.59
CA CYS A 45 -13.31 46.55 -56.76
C CYS A 45 -11.95 47.22 -56.47
N GLU A 46 -11.65 47.54 -55.21
CA GLU A 46 -10.31 47.93 -54.78
C GLU A 46 -9.78 47.00 -53.68
N GLY A 47 -9.02 45.98 -54.12
CA GLY A 47 -7.83 45.52 -53.41
C GLY A 47 -7.98 44.66 -52.15
N THR A 48 -8.49 43.43 -52.27
CA THR A 48 -8.41 42.41 -51.19
C THR A 48 -7.26 41.42 -51.42
N GLY A 49 -6.07 41.93 -51.73
CA GLY A 49 -4.87 41.11 -51.97
C GLY A 49 -4.27 40.43 -50.72
N TYR A 50 -4.85 40.61 -49.52
CA TYR A 50 -4.28 40.14 -48.25
C TYR A 50 -5.14 39.12 -47.50
N GLU A 51 -6.39 38.85 -47.93
CA GLU A 51 -7.27 37.89 -47.24
C GLU A 51 -6.75 36.45 -47.31
N TRP A 52 -6.21 36.04 -48.47
CA TRP A 52 -5.58 34.73 -48.63
C TRP A 52 -4.35 34.55 -47.73
N LEU A 53 -3.64 35.64 -47.45
CA LEU A 53 -2.47 35.63 -46.57
C LEU A 53 -2.86 35.35 -45.12
N LEU A 54 -3.97 35.93 -44.64
CA LEU A 54 -4.50 35.66 -43.29
C LEU A 54 -4.93 34.20 -43.11
N LEU A 55 -5.53 33.59 -44.13
CA LEU A 55 -5.88 32.16 -44.11
C LEU A 55 -4.63 31.26 -44.02
N ILE A 56 -3.58 31.57 -44.76
CA ILE A 56 -2.31 30.83 -44.69
C ILE A 56 -1.67 31.00 -43.31
N VAL A 57 -1.61 32.22 -42.78
CA VAL A 57 -1.05 32.47 -41.45
C VAL A 57 -1.84 31.73 -40.37
N GLY A 58 -3.18 31.74 -40.44
CA GLY A 58 -4.05 31.04 -39.49
C GLY A 58 -3.85 29.53 -39.51
N THR A 59 -3.75 28.91 -40.69
CA THR A 59 -3.52 27.47 -40.83
C THR A 59 -2.15 27.04 -40.35
N VAL A 60 -1.09 27.80 -40.67
CA VAL A 60 0.27 27.54 -40.17
C VAL A 60 0.35 27.66 -38.66
N LEU A 61 -0.25 28.71 -38.07
CA LEU A 61 -0.31 28.86 -36.62
C LEU A 61 -1.10 27.74 -35.96
N SER A 62 -2.26 27.36 -36.49
CA SER A 62 -3.05 26.25 -35.97
C SER A 62 -2.27 24.94 -35.98
N MET A 63 -1.55 24.65 -37.06
CA MET A 63 -0.70 23.47 -37.16
C MET A 63 0.45 23.52 -36.17
N PHE A 64 1.07 24.69 -35.97
CA PHE A 64 2.13 24.88 -34.99
C PHE A 64 1.63 24.66 -33.55
N PHE A 65 0.47 25.22 -33.18
CA PHE A 65 -0.14 24.99 -31.87
C PHE A 65 -0.56 23.54 -31.67
N GLY A 66 -1.09 22.88 -32.72
CA GLY A 66 -1.41 21.46 -32.69
C GLY A 66 -0.18 20.58 -32.44
N CYS A 67 0.91 20.83 -33.16
CA CYS A 67 2.19 20.17 -32.95
C CYS A 67 2.74 20.42 -31.54
N PHE A 68 2.68 21.66 -31.05
CA PHE A 68 3.14 22.01 -29.71
C PHE A 68 2.32 21.33 -28.62
N TYR A 69 1.00 21.30 -28.77
CA TYR A 69 0.10 20.62 -27.83
C TYR A 69 0.33 19.10 -27.83
N TYR A 70 0.47 18.49 -29.02
CA TYR A 70 0.81 17.08 -29.15
C TYR A 70 2.16 16.75 -28.51
N TYR A 71 3.18 17.57 -28.78
CA TYR A 71 4.51 17.43 -28.18
C TYR A 71 4.44 17.55 -26.66
N TYR A 72 3.80 18.60 -26.13
CA TYR A 72 3.61 18.77 -24.69
C TYR A 72 2.90 17.57 -24.04
N TYR A 73 1.81 17.08 -24.64
CA TYR A 73 1.07 15.93 -24.14
C TYR A 73 1.91 14.64 -24.16
N TYR A 74 2.65 14.41 -25.23
CA TYR A 74 3.54 13.25 -25.38
C TYR A 74 4.64 13.25 -24.32
N TYR A 75 5.31 14.38 -24.10
CA TYR A 75 6.37 14.50 -23.09
C TYR A 75 5.83 14.37 -21.67
N LYS A 76 4.65 14.94 -21.38
CA LYS A 76 4.00 14.78 -20.07
C LYS A 76 3.68 13.32 -19.77
N LYS A 77 3.09 12.58 -20.73
CA LYS A 77 2.82 11.14 -20.58
C LYS A 77 4.09 10.31 -20.37
N LYS A 78 5.16 10.63 -21.09
CA LYS A 78 6.45 9.94 -20.94
C LYS A 78 7.02 10.14 -19.54
N ALA A 79 7.00 11.38 -19.04
CA ALA A 79 7.45 11.71 -17.69
C ALA A 79 6.61 10.99 -16.61
N ASP A 80 5.29 10.94 -16.76
CA ASP A 80 4.41 10.23 -15.81
C ASP A 80 4.68 8.71 -15.81
N THR A 81 4.97 8.13 -16.98
CA THR A 81 5.29 6.70 -17.13
C THR A 81 6.65 6.36 -16.52
N GLU A 82 7.69 7.14 -16.84
CA GLU A 82 9.03 6.98 -16.26
C GLU A 82 8.98 7.15 -14.73
N ALA A 83 8.23 8.16 -14.26
CA ALA A 83 8.02 8.37 -12.84
C ALA A 83 7.33 7.19 -12.19
N ALA A 84 6.36 6.53 -12.85
CA ALA A 84 5.68 5.33 -12.37
C ALA A 84 6.64 4.13 -12.25
N ILE A 85 7.44 3.86 -13.28
CA ILE A 85 8.44 2.77 -13.28
C ILE A 85 9.44 2.92 -12.13
N VAL A 86 9.90 4.15 -11.86
CA VAL A 86 10.82 4.41 -10.75
C VAL A 86 10.16 4.16 -9.38
N LYS A 87 8.83 4.33 -9.23
CA LYS A 87 8.15 4.05 -7.95
C LYS A 87 8.16 2.56 -7.61
N ASP A 88 7.95 1.72 -8.61
CA ASP A 88 7.91 0.27 -8.41
C ASP A 88 9.29 -0.26 -7.99
N MET A 89 10.37 0.29 -8.55
CA MET A 89 11.74 -0.07 -8.16
C MET A 89 12.03 0.25 -6.68
N ASP A 90 11.61 1.42 -6.19
CA ASP A 90 11.80 1.79 -4.77
C ASP A 90 11.06 0.84 -3.82
N PHE A 91 9.88 0.38 -4.22
CA PHE A 91 9.07 -0.52 -3.41
C PHE A 91 9.66 -1.94 -3.39
N GLU A 92 10.00 -2.49 -4.55
CA GLU A 92 10.61 -3.82 -4.65
C GLU A 92 11.99 -3.87 -3.97
N ALA A 93 12.74 -2.76 -3.99
CA ALA A 93 13.96 -2.62 -3.20
C ALA A 93 13.69 -2.74 -1.69
N ALA A 94 12.64 -2.09 -1.18
CA ALA A 94 12.25 -2.18 0.23
C ALA A 94 11.78 -3.60 0.61
N VAL A 95 11.08 -4.31 -0.28
CA VAL A 95 10.70 -5.72 -0.09
C VAL A 95 11.94 -6.62 -0.05
N SER A 96 12.88 -6.42 -0.99
CA SER A 96 14.15 -7.15 -1.03
C SER A 96 15.01 -6.91 0.21
N GLU A 97 15.04 -5.67 0.70
CA GLU A 97 15.69 -5.30 1.95
C GLU A 97 15.05 -6.00 3.15
N ALA A 98 13.71 -5.99 3.25
CA ALA A 98 13.00 -6.68 4.33
C ALA A 98 13.29 -8.19 4.36
N ARG A 99 13.26 -8.83 3.18
CA ARG A 99 13.66 -10.25 3.00
C ARG A 99 15.08 -10.50 3.52
N ARG A 100 16.02 -9.66 3.12
CA ARG A 100 17.44 -9.79 3.47
C ARG A 100 17.70 -9.57 4.96
N ASN A 101 17.08 -8.55 5.55
CA ASN A 101 17.29 -8.20 6.95
C ASN A 101 16.87 -9.35 7.88
N ILE A 102 15.79 -10.05 7.58
CA ILE A 102 15.41 -11.21 8.40
C ILE A 102 16.28 -12.43 8.11
N ALA A 103 16.68 -12.68 6.86
CA ALA A 103 17.59 -13.80 6.56
C ALA A 103 18.92 -13.72 7.34
N TYR A 104 19.38 -12.50 7.68
CA TYR A 104 20.53 -12.29 8.56
C TYR A 104 20.20 -12.34 10.05
N ALA A 105 19.00 -11.88 10.44
CA ALA A 105 18.56 -11.91 11.84
C ALA A 105 18.16 -13.32 12.30
N SER A 106 17.76 -14.20 11.37
CA SER A 106 17.47 -15.61 11.64
C SER A 106 18.78 -16.38 11.89
N SER A 107 19.37 -16.17 13.06
CA SER A 107 20.35 -17.11 13.59
C SER A 107 19.70 -18.49 13.73
N SER A 108 20.49 -19.57 13.62
CA SER A 108 19.96 -20.93 13.80
C SER A 108 19.16 -20.98 15.11
N PRO A 109 17.91 -21.47 15.07
CA PRO A 109 17.06 -21.50 16.25
C PRO A 109 17.78 -22.22 17.38
N SER A 110 17.75 -21.63 18.57
CA SER A 110 18.23 -22.35 19.73
C SER A 110 17.31 -23.55 19.96
N SER A 111 17.85 -24.66 20.44
CA SER A 111 17.05 -25.84 20.81
C SER A 111 15.99 -25.52 21.86
N CYS A 112 16.12 -24.38 22.55
CA CYS A 112 15.28 -23.94 23.65
C CYS A 112 14.34 -22.79 23.28
N ASP A 113 14.33 -22.35 22.02
CA ASP A 113 13.38 -21.34 21.57
C ASP A 113 11.97 -21.92 21.63
N VAL A 114 11.05 -21.17 22.26
CA VAL A 114 9.63 -21.51 22.31
C VAL A 114 9.07 -21.39 20.90
N ARG A 115 8.87 -22.53 20.24
CA ARG A 115 8.34 -22.60 18.89
C ARG A 115 6.86 -22.96 18.90
N HIS A 116 6.08 -22.21 18.14
CA HIS A 116 4.69 -22.51 17.85
C HIS A 116 4.64 -23.46 16.66
N GLN A 117 4.05 -24.64 16.81
CA GLN A 117 3.81 -25.52 15.68
C GLN A 117 2.73 -24.93 14.76
N THR A 118 1.70 -24.35 15.35
CA THR A 118 0.68 -23.59 14.64
C THR A 118 0.40 -22.30 15.39
N TYR A 119 0.12 -21.23 14.65
CA TYR A 119 -0.35 -19.98 15.22
C TYR A 119 -1.31 -19.34 14.22
N SER A 120 -2.53 -19.03 14.63
CA SER A 120 -3.52 -18.35 13.79
C SER A 120 -4.41 -17.45 14.64
N GLY A 121 -4.98 -16.40 14.03
CA GLY A 121 -5.89 -15.51 14.72
C GLY A 121 -6.39 -14.37 13.86
N ILE A 122 -7.28 -13.55 14.43
CA ILE A 122 -7.83 -12.35 13.82
C ILE A 122 -7.18 -11.15 14.48
N PHE A 123 -6.65 -10.21 13.70
CA PHE A 123 -5.91 -9.05 14.17
C PHE A 123 -6.66 -7.79 13.78
N ASP A 124 -7.05 -7.00 14.77
CA ASP A 124 -7.54 -5.66 14.53
C ASP A 124 -6.34 -4.73 14.39
N SER A 125 -6.22 -4.07 13.26
CA SER A 125 -5.17 -3.09 13.00
C SER A 125 -5.75 -1.67 12.99
N LYS A 126 -4.96 -0.74 13.52
CA LYS A 126 -5.16 0.70 13.40
C LYS A 126 -3.88 1.31 12.90
N TYR A 127 -3.95 2.17 11.90
CA TYR A 127 -2.78 2.80 11.30
C TYR A 127 -3.07 4.23 10.88
N SER A 128 -2.03 5.05 10.80
CA SER A 128 -2.14 6.45 10.39
C SER A 128 -1.76 6.59 8.93
N ASP A 129 -2.70 7.02 8.08
CA ASP A 129 -2.48 7.41 6.68
C ASP A 129 -2.89 8.88 6.48
N ARG A 130 -1.94 9.71 6.04
CA ARG A 130 -2.16 11.14 5.74
C ARG A 130 -2.92 11.90 6.86
N GLY A 131 -2.60 11.58 8.12
CA GLY A 131 -3.20 12.23 9.29
C GLY A 131 -4.58 11.68 9.71
N LYS A 132 -5.08 10.63 9.05
CA LYS A 132 -6.29 9.92 9.44
C LYS A 132 -5.93 8.56 10.04
N THR A 133 -6.63 8.17 11.11
CA THR A 133 -6.57 6.81 11.62
C THR A 133 -7.55 5.94 10.86
N LEU A 134 -7.03 4.92 10.19
CA LEU A 134 -7.80 3.90 9.49
C LEU A 134 -7.75 2.59 10.27
N THR A 135 -8.67 1.70 9.96
CA THR A 135 -8.80 0.40 10.62
C THR A 135 -8.92 -0.71 9.59
N ALA A 136 -8.25 -1.82 9.81
CA ALA A 136 -8.42 -3.03 9.03
C ALA A 136 -8.50 -4.26 9.95
N VAL A 137 -9.03 -5.35 9.44
CA VAL A 137 -9.08 -6.65 10.11
C VAL A 137 -8.29 -7.64 9.28
N LEU A 138 -7.30 -8.30 9.90
CA LEU A 138 -6.43 -9.28 9.25
C LEU A 138 -6.65 -10.67 9.87
N THR A 139 -6.91 -11.68 9.06
CA THR A 139 -6.88 -13.08 9.48
C THR A 139 -5.53 -13.66 9.11
N LEU A 140 -4.67 -13.88 10.10
CA LEU A 140 -3.29 -14.35 9.89
C LEU A 140 -3.09 -15.77 10.40
N ARG A 141 -2.23 -16.50 9.69
CA ARG A 141 -1.75 -17.83 10.06
C ARG A 141 -0.25 -17.89 9.81
N LEU A 142 0.48 -18.35 10.82
CA LEU A 142 1.92 -18.58 10.77
C LEU A 142 2.16 -20.08 10.59
N VAL A 143 2.99 -20.42 9.60
CA VAL A 143 3.33 -21.80 9.27
C VAL A 143 4.83 -21.98 9.47
N ASP A 144 5.22 -22.89 10.35
CA ASP A 144 6.64 -23.21 10.56
C ASP A 144 7.26 -23.73 9.25
N GLY A 145 8.24 -22.97 8.74
CA GLY A 145 8.97 -23.32 7.51
C GLY A 145 10.26 -24.10 7.77
N GLY A 146 10.63 -24.31 9.04
CA GLY A 146 11.87 -24.98 9.44
C GLY A 146 13.14 -24.14 9.29
N THR A 147 13.05 -22.92 8.75
CA THR A 147 14.18 -22.05 8.40
C THR A 147 14.45 -20.93 9.42
N GLY A 148 14.13 -21.16 10.69
CA GLY A 148 14.34 -20.15 11.75
C GLY A 148 13.19 -19.16 11.93
N GLY A 149 11.99 -19.50 11.45
CA GLY A 149 10.79 -18.69 11.63
C GLY A 149 9.59 -19.27 10.91
N TYR A 150 8.57 -18.44 10.76
CA TYR A 150 7.27 -18.77 10.20
C TYR A 150 7.02 -18.04 8.90
N GLU A 151 6.50 -18.75 7.91
CA GLU A 151 5.84 -18.15 6.74
C GLU A 151 4.50 -17.55 7.17
N ILE A 152 4.21 -16.30 6.79
CA ILE A 152 2.91 -15.67 7.06
C ILE A 152 1.98 -15.92 5.89
N ARG A 153 0.76 -16.36 6.22
CA ARG A 153 -0.36 -16.42 5.29
C ARG A 153 -1.56 -15.71 5.89
N GLY A 154 -2.44 -15.23 5.04
CA GLY A 154 -3.64 -14.59 5.52
C GLY A 154 -4.35 -13.75 4.49
N GLU A 155 -5.40 -13.11 4.95
CA GLU A 155 -6.23 -12.19 4.21
C GLU A 155 -6.65 -11.05 5.13
N GLY A 156 -6.97 -9.91 4.52
CA GLY A 156 -7.40 -8.72 5.22
C GLY A 156 -8.65 -8.13 4.61
N SER A 157 -9.31 -7.27 5.38
CA SER A 157 -10.41 -6.43 4.89
C SER A 157 -10.42 -5.10 5.61
N ASP A 158 -10.75 -4.05 4.87
CA ASP A 158 -10.97 -2.70 5.38
C ASP A 158 -12.20 -2.06 4.71
N ALA A 159 -12.33 -0.75 4.81
CA ALA A 159 -13.45 -0.02 4.20
C ALA A 159 -13.41 0.01 2.67
N ASP A 160 -12.23 -0.18 2.07
CA ASP A 160 -11.99 0.00 0.64
C ASP A 160 -11.94 -1.33 -0.12
N GLY A 161 -11.66 -2.45 0.55
CA GLY A 161 -11.75 -3.77 -0.05
C GLY A 161 -11.16 -4.91 0.77
N THR A 162 -10.76 -5.96 0.08
CA THR A 162 -10.08 -7.13 0.65
C THR A 162 -8.63 -7.19 0.21
N THR A 163 -7.76 -7.70 1.08
CA THR A 163 -6.34 -7.93 0.81
C THR A 163 -5.97 -9.39 1.01
N LYS A 164 -4.85 -9.81 0.40
CA LYS A 164 -4.27 -11.14 0.61
C LYS A 164 -2.79 -11.00 0.92
N VAL A 165 -2.30 -11.75 1.90
CA VAL A 165 -0.87 -11.89 2.14
C VAL A 165 -0.28 -12.74 1.01
N THR A 166 0.58 -12.14 0.19
CA THR A 166 1.24 -12.79 -0.95
C THR A 166 2.61 -13.35 -0.61
N ASP A 167 3.25 -12.80 0.42
CA ASP A 167 4.54 -13.24 0.95
C ASP A 167 4.72 -12.73 2.38
N GLY A 168 5.57 -13.34 3.17
CA GLY A 168 5.89 -12.85 4.51
C GLY A 168 6.58 -13.86 5.40
N PHE A 169 7.31 -13.34 6.37
CA PHE A 169 8.08 -14.13 7.32
C PHE A 169 8.16 -13.46 8.70
N ILE A 170 8.05 -14.25 9.77
CA ILE A 170 8.34 -13.83 11.15
C ILE A 170 9.37 -14.78 11.75
N ALA A 171 10.52 -14.28 12.17
CA ALA A 171 11.51 -15.04 12.93
C ALA A 171 10.98 -15.39 14.34
N TYR A 172 11.57 -16.40 14.98
CA TYR A 172 11.11 -16.83 16.32
C TYR A 172 11.26 -15.77 17.42
N ASP A 173 12.14 -14.79 17.23
CA ASP A 173 12.28 -13.62 18.11
C ASP A 173 11.16 -12.58 17.93
N GLY A 174 10.27 -12.79 16.97
CA GLY A 174 9.17 -11.88 16.63
C GLY A 174 9.49 -10.90 15.51
N SER A 175 10.74 -10.73 15.10
CA SER A 175 11.09 -9.84 13.99
C SER A 175 10.45 -10.34 12.70
N GLY A 176 9.72 -9.48 11.99
CA GLY A 176 8.85 -9.93 10.89
C GLY A 176 8.56 -8.88 9.83
N TRP A 177 8.20 -9.37 8.64
CA TRP A 177 7.58 -8.57 7.59
C TRP A 177 6.56 -9.41 6.81
N TRP A 178 5.63 -8.75 6.14
CA TRP A 178 4.77 -9.38 5.14
C TRP A 178 4.32 -8.40 4.08
N LEU A 179 3.95 -8.96 2.94
CA LEU A 179 3.46 -8.25 1.77
C LEU A 179 2.00 -8.62 1.56
N GLU A 180 1.15 -7.61 1.52
CA GLU A 180 -0.27 -7.73 1.20
C GLU A 180 -0.54 -7.14 -0.18
N GLU A 181 -1.49 -7.71 -0.89
CA GLU A 181 -2.00 -7.18 -2.15
C GLU A 181 -3.52 -7.02 -2.08
N THR A 182 -3.99 -5.84 -2.46
CA THR A 182 -5.42 -5.51 -2.51
C THR A 182 -6.07 -6.25 -3.67
N CYS A 183 -7.03 -7.12 -3.36
CA CYS A 183 -7.69 -8.02 -4.30
C CYS A 183 -9.02 -7.46 -4.84
N SER A 184 -9.63 -6.50 -4.14
CA SER A 184 -10.91 -5.91 -4.53
C SER A 184 -10.99 -4.44 -4.13
N GLY A 185 -11.95 -3.71 -4.71
CA GLY A 185 -12.16 -2.30 -4.40
C GLY A 185 -11.40 -1.33 -5.30
N LYS A 186 -11.35 -0.06 -4.88
CA LYS A 186 -10.75 1.04 -5.67
C LYS A 186 -9.24 0.92 -5.81
N ASP A 187 -8.59 0.31 -4.84
CA ASP A 187 -7.13 0.18 -4.76
C ASP A 187 -6.64 -1.21 -5.19
N THR A 188 -7.40 -1.94 -6.01
CA THR A 188 -7.01 -3.28 -6.51
C THR A 188 -5.61 -3.25 -7.15
N GLY A 189 -4.74 -4.18 -6.75
CA GLY A 189 -3.33 -4.25 -7.15
C GLY A 189 -2.38 -3.40 -6.30
N LEU A 190 -2.89 -2.58 -5.37
CA LEU A 190 -2.04 -1.89 -4.39
C LEU A 190 -1.37 -2.92 -3.48
N LYS A 191 -0.04 -2.84 -3.40
CA LYS A 191 0.75 -3.68 -2.50
C LYS A 191 1.14 -2.91 -1.24
N VAL A 192 1.15 -3.58 -0.11
CA VAL A 192 1.55 -3.01 1.19
C VAL A 192 2.56 -3.93 1.87
N LEU A 193 3.76 -3.40 2.10
CA LEU A 193 4.80 -4.03 2.91
C LEU A 193 4.64 -3.58 4.36
N SER A 194 4.36 -4.53 5.24
CA SER A 194 4.38 -4.36 6.69
C SER A 194 5.68 -4.91 7.25
N LYS A 195 6.34 -4.19 8.17
CA LYS A 195 7.58 -4.63 8.83
C LYS A 195 7.60 -4.19 10.30
N GLY A 196 8.13 -5.04 11.18
CA GLY A 196 8.15 -4.75 12.61
C GLY A 196 8.46 -5.97 13.47
N THR A 197 7.91 -5.98 14.68
CA THR A 197 8.12 -7.03 15.67
C THR A 197 6.78 -7.51 16.21
N PHE A 198 6.65 -8.83 16.28
CA PHE A 198 5.50 -9.55 16.78
C PHE A 198 5.77 -10.06 18.20
N ASP A 199 4.92 -9.67 19.13
CA ASP A 199 4.94 -10.16 20.51
C ASP A 199 3.95 -11.32 20.62
N PHE A 200 4.48 -12.55 20.61
CA PHE A 200 3.71 -13.78 20.72
C PHE A 200 3.04 -13.99 22.08
N ALA A 201 3.52 -13.32 23.14
CA ALA A 201 2.93 -13.43 24.46
C ALA A 201 1.65 -12.58 24.54
N ASN A 202 1.71 -11.35 24.03
CA ASN A 202 0.58 -10.41 24.03
C ASN A 202 -0.30 -10.49 22.78
N ASN A 203 0.13 -11.26 21.78
CA ASN A 203 -0.48 -11.35 20.45
C ASN A 203 -0.61 -9.98 19.77
N THR A 204 0.43 -9.16 19.88
CA THR A 204 0.45 -7.79 19.34
C THR A 204 1.57 -7.63 18.33
N PHE A 205 1.37 -6.75 17.34
CA PHE A 205 2.41 -6.36 16.40
C PHE A 205 2.67 -4.86 16.49
N SER A 206 3.96 -4.49 16.50
CA SER A 206 4.42 -3.10 16.46
C SER A 206 5.32 -2.92 15.24
N GLY A 207 5.04 -1.91 14.43
CA GLY A 207 5.80 -1.73 13.21
C GLY A 207 5.33 -0.58 12.34
N SER A 208 5.80 -0.62 11.09
CA SER A 208 5.50 0.34 10.04
C SER A 208 4.93 -0.38 8.82
N TRP A 209 4.24 0.38 7.99
CA TRP A 209 3.74 -0.06 6.71
C TRP A 209 4.23 0.91 5.62
N ARG A 210 4.39 0.38 4.42
CA ARG A 210 4.71 1.14 3.21
C ARG A 210 3.93 0.54 2.05
N SER A 211 3.29 1.38 1.26
CA SER A 211 2.56 0.99 0.07
C SER A 211 3.39 1.16 -1.20
N SER A 212 3.05 0.46 -2.27
CA SER A 212 3.66 0.64 -3.61
C SER A 212 3.38 2.04 -4.19
N SER A 213 2.36 2.75 -3.69
CA SER A 213 2.07 4.14 -4.03
C SER A 213 2.87 5.19 -3.24
N LYS A 214 3.90 4.76 -2.49
CA LYS A 214 4.84 5.56 -1.65
C LYS A 214 4.26 6.12 -0.36
N TYR A 215 2.99 5.92 -0.06
CA TYR A 215 2.49 6.23 1.28
C TYR A 215 3.08 5.25 2.28
N GLN A 216 3.44 5.76 3.45
CA GLN A 216 3.99 4.97 4.53
C GLN A 216 3.56 5.58 5.86
N GLY A 217 3.56 4.75 6.89
CA GLY A 217 3.17 5.17 8.22
C GLY A 217 3.53 4.13 9.26
N ASN A 218 3.12 4.41 10.49
CA ASN A 218 3.25 3.47 11.60
C ASN A 218 1.87 2.88 11.92
N TYR A 219 1.90 1.63 12.38
CA TYR A 219 0.74 1.07 13.06
C TYR A 219 0.58 1.78 14.40
N VAL A 220 -0.66 2.20 14.68
CA VAL A 220 -1.06 2.73 15.99
C VAL A 220 -1.29 1.57 16.95
N SER A 221 -1.92 0.49 16.47
CA SER A 221 -2.09 -0.75 17.22
C SER A 221 -2.37 -1.90 16.27
N VAL A 222 -1.79 -3.08 16.51
CA VAL A 222 -2.22 -4.34 15.90
C VAL A 222 -2.38 -5.36 17.01
N ARG A 223 -3.61 -5.85 17.22
CA ARG A 223 -3.92 -6.74 18.35
C ARG A 223 -4.72 -7.96 17.89
N GLY A 224 -4.20 -9.12 18.23
CA GLY A 224 -4.82 -10.42 18.00
C GLY A 224 -5.99 -10.68 18.95
N ARG A 225 -7.04 -11.27 18.40
CA ARG A 225 -8.19 -11.86 19.07
C ARG A 225 -8.43 -13.25 18.49
N ASN A 226 -9.06 -14.12 19.27
CA ASN A 226 -9.33 -15.51 18.90
C ASN A 226 -8.05 -16.23 18.42
N VAL A 227 -6.92 -15.94 19.07
CA VAL A 227 -5.63 -16.52 18.69
C VAL A 227 -5.57 -17.96 19.19
N THR A 228 -5.31 -18.88 18.26
CA THR A 228 -5.05 -20.28 18.54
C THR A 228 -3.58 -20.57 18.27
N LYS A 229 -2.89 -21.16 19.25
CA LYS A 229 -1.49 -21.56 19.09
C LYS A 229 -1.24 -22.93 19.71
N THR A 230 -0.49 -23.77 19.00
CA THR A 230 0.04 -25.02 19.52
C THR A 230 1.56 -24.92 19.62
N MET A 231 2.15 -25.53 20.63
CA MET A 231 3.60 -25.54 20.80
C MET A 231 4.20 -26.77 20.11
N ALA A 232 5.38 -26.62 19.52
CA ALA A 232 6.14 -27.77 19.06
C ALA A 232 6.59 -28.61 20.26
N PRO A 233 6.62 -29.96 20.15
CA PRO A 233 7.19 -30.80 21.18
C PRO A 233 8.66 -30.43 21.38
N ILE A 234 9.02 -30.19 22.64
CA ILE A 234 10.38 -29.83 23.02
C ILE A 234 11.18 -31.12 23.08
N ASN A 235 12.38 -31.11 22.50
CA ASN A 235 13.35 -32.15 22.81
C ASN A 235 14.02 -31.79 24.15
N GLU A 236 13.51 -32.34 25.25
CA GLU A 236 13.99 -32.07 26.62
C GLU A 236 15.50 -32.35 26.78
N ASN A 237 16.05 -33.25 25.96
CA ASN A 237 17.48 -33.58 25.98
C ASN A 237 18.37 -32.50 25.33
N ALA A 238 17.79 -31.55 24.59
CA ALA A 238 18.53 -30.54 23.85
C ALA A 238 18.69 -29.21 24.61
N CYS A 239 18.03 -29.06 25.78
CA CYS A 239 18.15 -27.88 26.62
C CYS A 239 18.94 -28.20 27.89
N ASN A 240 20.07 -27.54 28.08
CA ASN A 240 20.81 -27.61 29.35
C ASN A 240 19.91 -27.09 30.48
N GLY A 241 19.94 -27.75 31.64
CA GLY A 241 18.92 -27.60 32.71
C GLY A 241 18.64 -26.18 33.23
N ASN A 242 19.50 -25.19 32.95
CA ASN A 242 19.25 -23.79 33.31
C ASN A 242 18.23 -23.09 32.40
N ASP A 243 18.05 -23.55 31.15
CA ASP A 243 17.08 -22.95 30.21
C ASP A 243 15.68 -23.57 30.34
N ALA A 244 15.57 -24.77 30.92
CA ALA A 244 14.28 -25.45 31.15
C ALA A 244 13.34 -24.65 32.08
N LEU A 245 13.88 -23.92 33.07
CA LEU A 245 13.08 -23.11 34.00
C LEU A 245 12.44 -21.88 33.35
N LYS A 246 13.11 -21.25 32.37
CA LYS A 246 12.52 -20.16 31.58
C LYS A 246 11.36 -20.66 30.72
N PHE A 247 11.43 -21.90 30.28
CA PHE A 247 10.41 -22.53 29.45
C PHE A 247 9.11 -22.79 30.22
N GLU A 248 9.18 -23.32 31.45
CA GLU A 248 7.97 -23.58 32.25
C GLU A 248 7.18 -22.32 32.58
N ALA A 249 7.87 -21.19 32.81
CA ALA A 249 7.22 -19.90 33.02
C ALA A 249 6.39 -19.44 31.81
N GLY A 250 6.81 -19.81 30.58
CA GLY A 250 6.08 -19.50 29.34
C GLY A 250 4.85 -20.38 29.09
N ARG A 251 4.82 -21.61 29.62
CA ARG A 251 3.66 -22.53 29.49
C ARG A 251 2.48 -22.16 30.39
N ASN A 252 2.73 -21.49 31.51
CA ASN A 252 1.68 -21.16 32.49
C ASN A 252 0.88 -19.89 32.18
N LEU A 253 1.00 -19.33 30.96
CA LEU A 253 0.06 -18.32 30.52
C LEU A 253 -1.31 -18.98 30.28
N PRO A 254 -2.41 -18.41 30.79
CA PRO A 254 -3.73 -19.00 30.63
C PRO A 254 -4.00 -19.20 29.14
N ILE A 255 -4.11 -20.47 28.73
CA ILE A 255 -4.62 -20.83 27.41
C ILE A 255 -6.02 -20.21 27.38
N ALA A 256 -6.21 -19.23 26.49
CA ALA A 256 -7.52 -18.64 26.29
C ALA A 256 -8.48 -19.77 25.91
N ILE A 257 -9.32 -20.18 26.85
CA ILE A 257 -10.34 -21.18 26.62
C ILE A 257 -11.20 -20.60 25.50
N PRO A 258 -11.34 -21.29 24.35
CA PRO A 258 -12.17 -20.81 23.27
C PRO A 258 -13.56 -20.54 23.85
N ILE A 259 -13.98 -19.28 23.82
CA ILE A 259 -15.31 -18.89 24.26
C ILE A 259 -16.24 -19.53 23.24
N GLU A 260 -16.92 -20.61 23.63
CA GLU A 260 -18.01 -21.17 22.83
C GLU A 260 -18.99 -20.03 22.55
N MET A 261 -19.06 -19.63 21.29
CA MET A 261 -20.10 -18.71 20.84
C MET A 261 -21.42 -19.48 20.97
N THR A 262 -22.14 -19.22 22.06
CA THR A 262 -23.51 -19.67 22.20
C THR A 262 -24.30 -19.08 21.02
N PRO A 263 -24.95 -19.91 20.19
CA PRO A 263 -25.69 -19.41 19.05
C PRO A 263 -26.80 -18.48 19.55
N VAL A 264 -26.82 -17.25 19.03
CA VAL A 264 -27.91 -16.31 19.29
C VAL A 264 -29.15 -16.88 18.63
N VAL A 265 -30.04 -17.47 19.43
CA VAL A 265 -31.38 -17.87 18.99
C VAL A 265 -32.16 -16.59 18.73
N VAL A 266 -32.27 -16.20 17.47
CA VAL A 266 -33.21 -15.16 17.04
C VAL A 266 -34.61 -15.74 17.17
N LYS A 267 -35.38 -15.27 18.16
CA LYS A 267 -36.80 -15.60 18.24
C LYS A 267 -37.55 -14.91 17.09
N PRO A 268 -38.47 -15.61 16.41
CA PRO A 268 -39.28 -15.06 15.33
C PRO A 268 -40.23 -13.95 15.82
#